data_AF-A0A5J6QMW9-F1
#
_entry.id   AF-A0A5J6QMW9-F1
#
_cell.length_a   1.000
_cell.length_b   1.000
_cell.length_c   1.000
_cell.angle_alpha   90.00
_cell.angle_beta   90.00
_cell.angle_gamma   90.00
#
_symmetry.space_group_name_H-M   'P 1'
#
loop_
_entity.id
_entity.type
_entity.pdbx_description
1 polymer ?
#
loop_
_entity_poly.entity_id
_entity_poly.type
_entity_poly.pdbx_seq_one_letter_code
_entity_poly.pdbx_strand_id
1 'polypeptide(L)'
;MLMKLLTTLIPVLLLASSINAQANTYCDSRRSAHEVETCYRQSLTALKRAVDKGLNKIMSSPNYSEATKQNVLQEQQAWEQRVQASCQNYACVEYQFQGRLLQLGRLKEDPAPTEVDAEACLDAWIDAYRQEEGDEVAIIHDQITEWQQWCSEGRLP
;
A
#
# COMPACT_ATOMS: atom_id res chain seq x y z
N MET A 1 -55.83 -15.47 -11.79
CA MET A 1 -56.39 -14.56 -12.82
C MET A 1 -56.46 -13.18 -12.19
N LEU A 2 -55.85 -12.18 -12.85
CA LEU A 2 -55.84 -10.74 -12.56
C LEU A 2 -55.48 -10.24 -11.14
N MET A 3 -54.32 -9.59 -11.01
CA MET A 3 -54.34 -8.16 -10.66
C MET A 3 -53.06 -7.46 -11.15
N LYS A 4 -53.27 -6.42 -11.95
CA LYS A 4 -52.26 -5.51 -12.48
C LYS A 4 -51.53 -4.82 -11.31
N LEU A 5 -50.24 -5.08 -11.16
CA LEU A 5 -49.38 -4.26 -10.30
C LEU A 5 -48.68 -3.24 -11.17
N LEU A 6 -49.06 -1.98 -10.95
CA LEU A 6 -48.49 -0.80 -11.56
C LEU A 6 -46.97 -0.82 -11.43
N THR A 7 -46.30 -0.75 -12.57
CA THR A 7 -44.89 -0.34 -12.69
C THR A 7 -44.78 1.11 -12.26
N THR A 8 -44.58 1.35 -10.97
CA THR A 8 -44.06 2.62 -10.47
C THR A 8 -42.61 2.73 -10.93
N LEU A 9 -42.38 3.51 -11.98
CA LEU A 9 -41.07 4.09 -12.29
C LEU A 9 -40.67 4.96 -11.09
N ILE A 10 -39.86 4.41 -10.20
CA ILE A 10 -39.11 5.20 -9.21
C ILE A 10 -37.97 5.84 -10.02
N PRO A 11 -37.94 7.18 -10.18
CA PRO A 11 -36.73 7.80 -10.66
C PRO A 11 -35.73 7.66 -9.51
N VAL A 12 -34.81 6.70 -9.65
CA VAL A 12 -33.61 6.65 -8.82
C VAL A 12 -32.83 7.91 -9.16
N LEU A 13 -33.11 8.98 -8.42
CA LEU A 13 -32.26 10.15 -8.31
C LEU A 13 -30.96 9.66 -7.70
N LEU A 14 -30.04 9.24 -8.57
CA LEU A 14 -28.62 9.18 -8.25
C LEU A 14 -28.22 10.62 -7.91
N LEU A 15 -28.32 10.97 -6.63
CA LEU A 15 -27.53 12.03 -6.04
C LEU A 15 -26.08 11.57 -6.21
N ALA A 16 -25.52 11.83 -7.38
CA ALA A 16 -24.09 11.96 -7.54
C ALA A 16 -23.72 13.11 -6.62
N SER A 17 -23.40 12.80 -5.37
CA SER A 17 -22.70 13.71 -4.48
C SER A 17 -21.40 14.02 -5.20
N SER A 18 -21.40 15.12 -5.96
CA SER A 18 -20.22 15.67 -6.58
C SER A 18 -19.27 15.96 -5.44
N ILE A 19 -18.31 15.06 -5.26
CA ILE A 19 -17.19 15.29 -4.38
C ILE A 19 -16.57 16.55 -4.96
N ASN A 20 -16.77 17.69 -4.30
CA ASN A 20 -16.13 18.94 -4.64
C ASN A 20 -14.65 18.74 -4.33
N ALA A 21 -13.95 18.09 -5.26
CA ALA A 21 -12.50 18.05 -5.31
C ALA A 21 -12.06 19.50 -5.19
N GLN A 22 -11.25 19.83 -4.17
CA GLN A 22 -10.62 21.14 -4.08
C GLN A 22 -9.81 21.27 -5.36
N ALA A 23 -10.37 22.02 -6.31
CA ALA A 23 -9.87 22.05 -7.66
C ALA A 23 -8.54 22.78 -7.67
N ASN A 24 -7.66 22.38 -8.58
CA ASN A 24 -6.39 23.05 -8.76
C ASN A 24 -6.66 24.43 -9.37
N THR A 25 -6.82 25.43 -8.50
CA THR A 25 -7.22 26.79 -8.89
C THR A 25 -6.28 27.40 -9.92
N TYR A 26 -5.03 26.91 -10.02
CA TYR A 26 -4.08 27.30 -11.05
C TYR A 26 -4.46 26.75 -12.45
N CYS A 27 -4.93 25.51 -12.56
CA CYS A 27 -5.41 24.96 -13.83
C CYS A 27 -6.82 25.44 -14.18
N ASP A 28 -7.67 25.73 -13.19
CA ASP A 28 -9.00 26.29 -13.45
C ASP A 28 -8.94 27.73 -13.97
N SER A 29 -7.89 28.48 -13.63
CA SER A 29 -7.74 29.87 -14.06
C SER A 29 -7.26 30.03 -15.51
N ARG A 30 -7.14 28.95 -16.30
CA ARG A 30 -6.73 29.03 -17.70
C ARG A 30 -7.83 29.67 -18.56
N ARG A 31 -7.47 30.25 -19.71
CA ARG A 31 -8.36 31.14 -20.48
C ARG A 31 -9.38 30.39 -21.32
N SER A 32 -9.13 29.12 -21.64
CA SER A 32 -10.01 28.27 -22.44
C SER A 32 -10.06 26.85 -21.88
N ALA A 33 -11.14 26.13 -22.21
CA ALA A 33 -11.29 24.73 -21.82
C ALA A 33 -10.12 23.84 -22.29
N HIS A 34 -9.56 24.12 -23.46
CA HIS A 34 -8.40 23.40 -23.99
C HIS A 34 -7.12 23.65 -23.16
N GLU A 35 -6.90 24.89 -22.72
CA GLU A 35 -5.77 25.22 -21.84
C GLU A 35 -5.95 24.61 -20.45
N VAL A 36 -7.18 24.60 -19.92
CA VAL A 36 -7.52 23.92 -18.65
C VAL A 36 -7.16 22.44 -18.74
N GLU A 37 -7.67 21.74 -19.77
CA GLU A 37 -7.38 20.33 -20.00
C GLU A 37 -5.89 20.05 -20.14
N THR A 38 -5.18 20.85 -20.93
CA THR A 38 -3.73 20.71 -21.13
C THR A 38 -2.97 20.85 -19.81
N CYS A 39 -3.34 21.84 -18.98
CA CYS A 39 -2.74 22.05 -17.67
C CYS A 39 -2.93 20.82 -16.76
N TYR A 40 -4.16 20.32 -16.67
CA TYR A 40 -4.45 19.16 -15.85
C TYR A 40 -3.72 17.90 -16.32
N ARG A 41 -3.64 17.64 -17.63
CA ARG A 41 -2.90 16.49 -18.18
C ARG A 41 -1.40 16.54 -17.82
N GLN A 42 -0.80 17.72 -17.85
CA GLN A 42 0.59 17.91 -17.42
C GLN A 42 0.74 17.62 -15.92
N SER A 43 -0.14 18.18 -15.07
CA SER A 43 -0.10 17.91 -13.63
C SER A 43 -0.27 16.43 -13.31
N LEU A 44 -1.26 15.77 -13.92
CA LEU A 44 -1.51 14.34 -13.76
C LEU A 44 -0.34 13.47 -14.17
N THR A 45 0.41 13.86 -15.21
CA THR A 45 1.63 13.14 -15.61
C THR A 45 2.69 13.19 -14.50
N ALA A 46 2.89 14.34 -13.87
CA ALA A 46 3.82 14.49 -12.76
C ALA A 46 3.35 13.72 -11.52
N LEU A 47 2.07 13.82 -11.17
CA LEU A 47 1.49 13.12 -10.03
C LEU A 47 1.53 11.61 -10.21
N LYS A 48 1.23 11.09 -11.41
CA LYS A 48 1.36 9.66 -11.70
C LYS A 48 2.78 9.18 -11.44
N ARG A 49 3.79 9.88 -11.95
CA ARG A 49 5.19 9.55 -11.69
C ARG A 49 5.53 9.57 -10.20
N ALA A 50 4.97 10.50 -9.43
CA ALA A 50 5.17 10.57 -7.99
C ALA A 50 4.53 9.39 -7.25
N VAL A 51 3.30 9.02 -7.61
CA VAL A 51 2.60 7.83 -7.08
C VAL A 51 3.37 6.56 -7.42
N ASP A 52 3.76 6.38 -8.69
CA ASP A 52 4.56 5.22 -9.14
C ASP A 52 5.88 5.13 -8.36
N LYS A 53 6.57 6.26 -8.15
CA LYS A 53 7.81 6.32 -7.36
C LYS A 53 7.58 5.95 -5.90
N GLY A 54 6.50 6.44 -5.29
CA GLY A 54 6.12 6.12 -3.91
C GLY A 54 5.82 4.63 -3.74
N LEU A 55 5.05 4.05 -4.67
CA LEU A 55 4.74 2.62 -4.69
C LEU A 55 6.02 1.78 -4.83
N ASN A 56 6.88 2.12 -5.80
CA ASN A 56 8.14 1.43 -6.00
C ASN A 56 9.04 1.47 -4.76
N LYS A 57 9.11 2.60 -4.05
CA LYS A 57 9.86 2.73 -2.80
C LYS A 57 9.38 1.73 -1.74
N ILE A 58 8.07 1.54 -1.62
CA ILE A 58 7.49 0.58 -0.65
C ILE A 58 7.79 -0.85 -1.11
N MET A 59 7.54 -1.18 -2.39
CA MET A 59 7.75 -2.53 -2.93
C MET A 59 9.21 -2.98 -2.84
N SER A 60 10.16 -2.08 -3.10
CA SER A 60 11.60 -2.39 -3.08
C SER A 60 12.22 -2.34 -1.69
N SER A 61 11.51 -1.83 -0.68
CA SER A 61 12.08 -1.69 0.66
C SER A 61 11.99 -3.01 1.43
N PRO A 62 13.06 -3.41 2.15
CA PRO A 62 13.02 -4.57 3.04
C PRO A 62 12.24 -4.30 4.34
N ASN A 63 11.97 -3.03 4.66
CA ASN A 63 11.32 -2.62 5.90
C ASN A 63 9.78 -2.71 5.84
N TYR A 64 9.24 -3.25 4.75
CA TYR A 64 7.83 -3.60 4.64
C TYR A 64 7.73 -5.11 4.43
N SER A 65 6.91 -5.75 5.25
CA SER A 65 6.53 -7.15 5.10
C SER A 65 5.82 -7.40 3.79
N GLU A 66 5.84 -8.65 3.34
CA GLU A 66 5.10 -9.06 2.16
C GLU A 66 3.59 -8.83 2.32
N ALA A 67 3.05 -9.03 3.52
CA ALA A 67 1.64 -8.75 3.82
C ALA A 67 1.29 -7.27 3.61
N THR A 68 2.12 -6.35 4.11
CA THR A 68 1.93 -4.91 3.89
C THR A 68 2.06 -4.56 2.41
N LYS A 69 3.02 -5.15 1.69
CA LYS A 69 3.17 -4.93 0.25
C LYS A 69 1.94 -5.39 -0.54
N GLN A 70 1.43 -6.58 -0.25
CA GLN A 70 0.23 -7.11 -0.89
C GLN A 70 -1.00 -6.24 -0.61
N ASN A 71 -1.18 -5.77 0.63
CA ASN A 71 -2.25 -4.85 0.99
C ASN A 71 -2.15 -3.54 0.19
N VAL A 72 -0.96 -2.96 0.09
CA VAL A 72 -0.73 -1.73 -0.69
C VAL A 72 -1.07 -1.91 -2.17
N LEU A 73 -0.71 -3.06 -2.76
CA LEU A 73 -1.04 -3.40 -4.15
C LEU A 73 -2.54 -3.59 -4.37
N GLN A 74 -3.22 -4.28 -3.46
CA GLN A 74 -4.68 -4.44 -3.54
C GLN A 74 -5.40 -3.10 -3.40
N GLU A 75 -4.97 -2.26 -2.45
CA GLU A 75 -5.49 -0.90 -2.30
C GLU A 75 -5.22 -0.04 -3.53
N GLN A 76 -4.05 -0.20 -4.16
CA GLN A 76 -3.68 0.50 -5.39
C GLN A 76 -4.68 0.15 -6.51
N GLN A 77 -4.91 -1.13 -6.74
CA GLN A 77 -5.85 -1.61 -7.76
C GLN A 77 -7.28 -1.13 -7.48
N ALA A 78 -7.74 -1.25 -6.23
CA ALA A 78 -9.07 -0.80 -5.84
C ALA A 78 -9.23 0.72 -5.96
N TRP A 79 -8.19 1.49 -5.65
CA TRP A 79 -8.16 2.94 -5.85
C TRP A 79 -8.25 3.29 -7.33
N GLU A 80 -7.46 2.67 -8.21
CA GLU A 80 -7.51 2.91 -9.66
C GLU A 80 -8.91 2.67 -10.24
N GLN A 81 -9.53 1.55 -9.85
CA GLN A 81 -10.90 1.22 -10.26
C GLN A 81 -11.90 2.27 -9.79
N ARG A 82 -11.79 2.75 -8.53
CA ARG A 82 -12.66 3.82 -8.01
C ARG A 82 -12.46 5.12 -8.77
N VAL A 83 -11.22 5.56 -8.99
CA VAL A 83 -10.94 6.79 -9.75
C VAL A 83 -11.55 6.70 -11.14
N GLN A 84 -11.36 5.58 -11.83
CA GLN A 84 -11.91 5.38 -13.17
C GLN A 84 -13.45 5.37 -13.19
N ALA A 85 -14.09 4.79 -12.17
CA ALA A 85 -15.54 4.70 -12.09
C ALA A 85 -16.21 6.01 -11.63
N SER A 86 -15.56 6.80 -10.76
CA SER A 86 -16.19 7.93 -10.08
C SER A 86 -15.80 9.30 -10.61
N CYS A 87 -14.61 9.46 -11.20
CA CYS A 87 -14.15 10.78 -11.66
C CYS A 87 -14.65 11.11 -13.06
N GLN A 88 -15.33 12.26 -13.18
CA GLN A 88 -15.92 12.73 -14.44
C GLN A 88 -15.06 13.78 -15.15
N ASN A 89 -14.06 14.36 -14.47
CA ASN A 89 -13.20 15.41 -15.00
C ASN A 89 -11.79 15.30 -14.43
N TYR A 90 -10.85 16.03 -15.03
CA TYR A 90 -9.45 15.97 -14.62
C TYR A 90 -9.19 16.53 -13.22
N ALA A 91 -9.98 17.50 -12.75
CA ALA A 91 -9.87 18.03 -11.39
C ALA A 91 -10.12 16.96 -10.33
N CYS A 92 -11.15 16.13 -10.52
CA CYS A 92 -11.41 14.97 -9.66
C CYS A 92 -10.23 14.00 -9.68
N VAL A 93 -9.72 13.65 -10.87
CA VAL A 93 -8.58 12.72 -10.99
C VAL A 93 -7.36 13.30 -10.26
N GLU A 94 -7.05 14.58 -10.44
CA GLU A 94 -5.90 15.22 -9.80
C GLU A 94 -5.99 15.14 -8.27
N TYR A 95 -7.17 15.48 -7.72
CA TYR A 95 -7.43 15.37 -6.28
C TYR A 95 -7.23 13.94 -5.76
N GLN A 96 -7.70 12.93 -6.48
CA GLN A 96 -7.49 11.53 -6.11
C GLN A 96 -6.01 11.14 -6.11
N PHE A 97 -5.23 11.60 -7.10
CA PHE A 97 -3.79 11.34 -7.17
C PHE A 97 -3.02 12.03 -6.03
N GLN A 98 -3.37 13.27 -5.69
CA GLN A 98 -2.78 13.98 -4.54
C GLN A 98 -3.07 13.24 -3.23
N GLY A 99 -4.31 12.80 -3.03
CA GLY A 99 -4.71 11.99 -1.88
C GLY A 99 -3.94 10.67 -1.79
N ARG A 100 -3.78 9.96 -2.93
CA ARG A 100 -3.01 8.72 -2.98
C ARG A 100 -1.54 8.94 -2.66
N LEU A 101 -0.92 9.99 -3.21
CA LEU A 101 0.47 10.35 -2.90
C LEU A 101 0.66 10.61 -1.41
N LEU A 102 -0.28 11.33 -0.78
CA LEU A 102 -0.26 11.59 0.66
C LEU A 102 -0.42 10.30 1.47
N GLN A 103 -1.30 9.40 1.06
CA GLN A 103 -1.49 8.10 1.71
C GLN A 103 -0.20 7.27 1.67
N LEU A 104 0.41 7.14 0.49
CA LEU A 104 1.67 6.41 0.32
C LEU A 104 2.81 7.04 1.15
N GLY A 105 2.88 8.38 1.22
CA GLY A 105 3.88 9.08 2.03
C GLY A 105 3.68 8.96 3.55
N ARG A 106 2.48 8.56 3.99
CA ARG A 106 2.13 8.35 5.41
C ARG A 106 2.22 6.88 5.83
N LEU A 107 2.37 5.96 4.89
CA LEU A 107 2.56 4.56 5.22
C LEU A 107 3.83 4.45 6.06
N LYS A 108 3.68 3.90 7.27
CA LYS A 108 4.80 3.61 8.13
C LYS A 108 5.39 2.28 7.69
N GLU A 109 6.71 2.20 7.70
CA GLU A 109 7.40 0.92 7.68
C GLU A 109 6.80 0.03 8.77
N ASP A 110 6.72 -1.27 8.48
CA ASP A 110 6.31 -2.19 9.52
C ASP A 110 7.30 -2.00 10.68
N PRO A 111 6.85 -2.14 11.95
CA PRO A 111 7.81 -2.22 13.03
C PRO A 111 8.87 -3.20 12.56
N ALA A 112 10.15 -2.79 12.64
CA ALA A 112 11.26 -3.71 12.40
C ALA A 112 10.85 -5.02 13.04
N PRO A 113 11.01 -6.18 12.36
CA PRO A 113 10.78 -7.46 13.02
C PRO A 113 11.39 -7.27 14.39
N THR A 114 10.56 -7.29 15.45
CA THR A 114 11.10 -7.29 16.80
C THR A 114 12.19 -8.30 16.68
N GLU A 115 13.46 -7.88 16.82
CA GLU A 115 14.62 -8.76 16.65
C GLU A 115 14.12 -10.10 17.10
N VAL A 116 14.05 -11.12 16.22
CA VAL A 116 13.66 -12.46 16.71
C VAL A 116 14.55 -12.62 17.90
N ASP A 117 13.96 -12.57 19.11
CA ASP A 117 14.69 -12.06 20.29
C ASP A 117 16.03 -12.75 20.24
N ALA A 118 17.11 -12.01 20.00
CA ALA A 118 18.32 -12.63 19.45
C ALA A 118 18.79 -13.78 20.35
N GLU A 119 18.42 -13.65 21.64
CA GLU A 119 18.42 -14.67 22.67
C GLU A 119 17.45 -15.82 22.37
N ALA A 120 16.14 -15.61 22.22
CA ALA A 120 15.17 -16.66 21.85
C ALA A 120 15.48 -17.41 20.53
N CYS A 121 16.00 -16.75 19.50
CA CYS A 121 16.43 -17.42 18.26
C CYS A 121 17.63 -18.33 18.52
N LEU A 122 18.62 -17.81 19.25
CA LEU A 122 19.79 -18.57 19.63
C LEU A 122 19.44 -19.75 20.56
N ASP A 123 18.52 -19.54 21.51
CA ASP A 123 17.99 -20.56 22.40
C ASP A 123 17.33 -21.69 21.61
N ALA A 124 16.56 -21.38 20.57
CA ALA A 124 15.95 -22.40 19.72
C ALA A 124 17.01 -23.27 19.01
N TRP A 125 18.10 -22.68 18.50
CA TRP A 125 19.20 -23.42 17.89
C TRP A 125 19.97 -24.28 18.91
N ILE A 126 20.19 -23.74 20.12
CA ILE A 126 20.79 -24.47 21.24
C ILE A 126 19.94 -25.69 21.61
N ASP A 127 18.63 -25.51 21.73
CA ASP A 127 17.69 -26.57 22.09
C ASP A 127 17.62 -27.65 21.00
N ALA A 128 17.55 -27.27 19.73
CA ALA A 128 17.56 -28.20 18.60
C ALA A 128 18.85 -29.03 18.56
N TYR A 129 20.01 -28.39 18.74
CA TYR A 129 21.30 -29.09 18.77
C TYR A 129 21.40 -30.07 19.94
N ARG A 130 20.93 -29.68 21.14
CA ARG A 130 20.89 -30.58 22.31
C ARG A 130 19.89 -31.72 22.16
N GLN A 131 18.79 -31.51 21.47
CA GLN A 131 17.84 -32.57 21.14
C GLN A 131 18.48 -33.65 20.24
N GLU A 132 19.40 -33.26 19.36
CA GLU A 132 20.11 -34.16 18.45
C GLU A 132 21.33 -34.84 19.10
N GLU A 133 22.17 -34.07 19.80
CA GLU A 133 23.47 -34.53 20.30
C GLU A 133 23.48 -34.88 21.80
N GLY A 134 22.44 -34.49 22.53
CA GLY A 134 22.26 -34.71 23.98
C GLY A 134 22.42 -33.45 24.83
N ASP A 135 21.64 -33.36 25.92
CA ASP A 135 21.53 -32.16 26.76
C ASP A 135 22.85 -31.64 27.35
N GLU A 136 23.83 -32.52 27.56
CA GLU A 136 25.14 -32.18 28.13
C GLU A 136 26.21 -31.82 27.08
N VAL A 137 25.85 -31.77 25.79
CA VAL A 137 26.81 -31.40 24.74
C VAL A 137 27.33 -29.98 24.96
N ALA A 138 28.65 -29.83 24.88
CA ALA A 138 29.29 -28.52 25.00
C ALA A 138 29.04 -27.70 23.74
N ILE A 139 28.62 -26.45 23.92
CA ILE A 139 28.40 -25.49 22.84
C ILE A 139 29.62 -24.58 22.77
N ILE A 140 30.29 -24.55 21.62
CA ILE A 140 31.49 -23.73 21.44
C ILE A 140 31.13 -22.35 20.88
N HIS A 141 32.02 -21.39 21.10
CA HIS A 141 31.83 -19.99 20.67
C HIS A 141 31.57 -19.84 19.16
N ASP A 142 32.22 -20.67 18.35
CA ASP A 142 32.06 -20.63 16.89
C ASP A 142 30.63 -21.02 16.46
N GLN A 143 30.02 -22.01 17.11
CA GLN A 143 28.62 -22.40 16.88
C GLN A 143 27.66 -21.27 17.27
N ILE A 144 27.91 -20.62 18.42
CA ILE A 144 27.10 -19.47 18.86
C ILE A 144 27.17 -18.34 17.82
N THR A 145 28.37 -18.03 17.33
CA THR A 145 28.58 -16.97 16.34
C THR A 145 27.88 -17.31 15.01
N GLU A 146 27.95 -18.57 14.59
CA GLU A 146 27.27 -19.06 13.39
C GLU A 146 25.74 -18.96 13.52
N TRP A 147 25.19 -19.41 14.64
CA TRP A 147 23.74 -19.34 14.88
C TRP A 147 23.24 -17.90 15.03
N GLN A 148 24.02 -17.01 15.65
CA GLN A 148 23.72 -15.58 15.68
C GLN A 148 23.68 -14.98 14.26
N GLN A 149 24.60 -15.38 13.38
CA GLN A 149 24.57 -14.98 11.98
C GLN A 149 23.32 -15.53 11.28
N TRP A 150 22.96 -16.79 11.49
CA TRP A 150 21.73 -17.39 10.96
C TRP A 150 20.46 -16.67 11.43
N CYS A 151 20.41 -16.28 12.71
CA CYS A 151 19.33 -15.48 13.27
C CYS A 151 19.24 -14.10 12.62
N SER A 152 20.37 -13.44 12.36
CA SER A 152 20.41 -12.16 11.62
C SER A 152 19.92 -12.28 10.18
N GLU A 153 20.02 -13.48 9.59
CA GLU A 153 19.50 -13.83 8.27
C GLU A 153 18.04 -14.30 8.31
N GLY A 154 17.43 -14.40 9.49
CA GLY A 154 16.06 -14.86 9.69
C GLY A 154 15.85 -16.37 9.60
N ARG A 155 16.91 -17.18 9.77
CA ARG A 155 16.82 -18.65 9.79
C ARG A 155 16.39 -19.17 11.16
N LEU A 156 15.71 -20.32 11.16
CA LEU A 156 15.25 -21.05 12.34
C LEU A 156 15.74 -22.51 12.26
N PRO A 157 15.94 -23.19 13.40
CA PRO A 157 16.28 -24.62 13.45
C PRO A 157 15.23 -25.52 12.80
#